data_AF-X1CIF9-F1
#
_entry.id   AF-X1CIF9-F1
#
_cell.length_a   1.000
_cell.length_b   1.000
_cell.length_c   1.000
_cell.angle_alpha   90.00
_cell.angle_beta   90.00
_cell.angle_gamma   90.00
#
_symmetry.space_group_name_H-M   'P 1'
#
loop_
_entity.id
_entity.type
_entity.pdbx_description
1 polymer ?
#
loop_
_entity_poly.entity_id
_entity_poly.type
_entity_poly.pdbx_seq_one_letter_code
_entity_poly.pdbx_strand_id
1 'polypeptide(L)'
;MGAGMGLFFLLQPILYSAPEVIDRIAAVVAGEVITLSDVRINRAFNVHDVQSVSDVSEDLFILNKLIEQKLIIQMIESDIIIPEKDLETEVRKATEKLGNVRTRRLFAMFGIGWEELREYFR
;
A
#
# COMPACT_ATOMS: atom_id res chain seq x y z
N MET A 1 -23.70 -23.05 -60.32
CA MET A 1 -22.34 -22.50 -60.20
C MET A 1 -22.45 -21.10 -59.64
N GLY A 2 -21.66 -20.79 -58.60
CA GLY A 2 -21.60 -19.47 -57.97
C GLY A 2 -21.79 -19.55 -56.45
N ALA A 3 -20.85 -20.18 -55.76
CA ALA A 3 -20.78 -20.15 -54.30
C ALA A 3 -20.30 -18.75 -53.86
N GLY A 4 -21.18 -17.98 -53.23
CA GLY A 4 -20.81 -16.73 -52.55
C GLY A 4 -20.43 -17.03 -51.11
N MET A 5 -19.18 -17.44 -50.88
CA MET A 5 -18.59 -17.47 -49.53
C MET A 5 -18.50 -16.04 -48.98
N GLY A 6 -19.46 -15.66 -48.15
CA GLY A 6 -19.35 -14.48 -47.28
C GLY A 6 -18.77 -14.90 -45.95
N LEU A 7 -17.44 -14.85 -45.83
CA LEU A 7 -16.69 -15.13 -44.61
C LEU A 7 -17.11 -14.13 -43.52
N PHE A 8 -18.00 -14.54 -42.60
CA PHE A 8 -18.25 -13.81 -41.36
C PHE A 8 -17.01 -13.98 -40.47
N PHE A 9 -16.07 -13.03 -40.59
CA PHE A 9 -14.93 -12.95 -39.69
C PHE A 9 -15.45 -12.72 -38.26
N LEU A 10 -15.31 -13.75 -37.43
CA LEU A 10 -15.47 -13.71 -35.99
C LEU A 10 -14.49 -12.68 -35.42
N LEU A 11 -14.97 -11.46 -35.17
CA LEU A 11 -14.32 -10.51 -34.27
C LEU A 11 -14.44 -11.07 -32.84
N GLN A 12 -13.59 -12.04 -32.49
CA GLN A 12 -13.37 -12.35 -31.09
C GLN A 12 -12.63 -11.16 -30.47
N PRO A 13 -13.16 -10.54 -29.41
CA PRO A 13 -12.35 -9.60 -28.63
C PRO A 13 -11.19 -10.42 -28.05
N ILE A 14 -9.98 -10.08 -28.48
CA ILE A 14 -8.77 -10.52 -27.83
C ILE A 14 -8.90 -10.00 -26.41
N LEU A 15 -9.22 -10.89 -25.46
CA LEU A 15 -9.08 -10.63 -24.04
C LEU A 15 -7.60 -10.31 -23.85
N TYR A 16 -7.28 -9.01 -23.88
CA TYR A 16 -6.01 -8.49 -23.44
C TYR A 16 -5.90 -8.86 -21.96
N SER A 17 -5.29 -10.00 -21.68
CA SER A 17 -4.78 -10.32 -20.36
C SER A 17 -3.71 -9.28 -20.08
N ALA A 18 -4.09 -8.17 -19.43
CA ALA A 18 -3.12 -7.24 -18.90
C ALA A 18 -2.18 -8.03 -17.97
N PRO A 19 -0.86 -7.79 -18.02
CA PRO A 19 0.06 -8.43 -17.10
C PRO A 19 -0.36 -8.11 -15.67
N GLU A 20 -0.62 -9.13 -14.86
CA GLU A 20 -0.89 -8.98 -13.43
C GLU A 20 0.41 -8.54 -12.76
N VAL A 21 0.45 -7.30 -12.27
CA VAL A 21 1.59 -6.79 -11.51
C VAL A 21 1.48 -7.39 -10.11
N ILE A 22 2.23 -8.47 -9.85
CA ILE A 22 2.32 -9.06 -8.52
C ILE A 22 3.21 -8.16 -7.68
N ASP A 23 2.60 -7.48 -6.70
CA ASP A 23 3.37 -6.83 -5.66
C ASP A 23 4.12 -7.90 -4.83
N ARG A 24 5.40 -7.64 -4.56
CA ARG A 24 6.26 -8.63 -3.92
C ARG A 24 5.90 -8.73 -2.45
N ILE A 25 5.72 -9.94 -1.95
CA ILE A 25 5.55 -10.21 -0.53
C ILE A 25 6.88 -9.91 0.18
N ALA A 26 6.84 -9.03 1.16
CA ALA A 26 7.98 -8.72 2.03
C ALA A 26 8.00 -9.62 3.28
N ALA A 27 6.83 -9.89 3.87
CA ALA A 27 6.68 -10.81 4.99
C ALA A 27 5.24 -11.35 5.12
N VAL A 28 5.07 -12.42 5.89
CA VAL A 28 3.76 -12.91 6.35
C VAL A 28 3.83 -13.02 7.87
N VAL A 29 2.94 -12.31 8.57
CA VAL A 29 2.93 -12.20 10.03
C VAL A 29 1.51 -12.41 10.52
N ALA A 30 1.30 -13.33 11.46
CA ALA A 30 -0.04 -13.63 12.00
C ALA A 30 -1.10 -13.99 10.94
N GLY A 31 -0.70 -14.50 9.78
CA GLY A 31 -1.60 -14.80 8.67
C GLY A 31 -1.90 -13.60 7.75
N GLU A 32 -1.36 -12.42 8.05
CA GLU A 32 -1.47 -11.23 7.21
C GLU A 32 -0.21 -11.02 6.37
N VAL A 33 -0.40 -10.58 5.13
CA VAL A 33 0.69 -10.28 4.18
C VAL A 33 1.15 -8.84 4.38
N ILE A 34 2.47 -8.65 4.46
CA ILE A 34 3.11 -7.34 4.30
C ILE A 34 3.76 -7.35 2.92
N THR A 35 3.37 -6.39 2.07
CA THR A 35 3.89 -6.22 0.72
C THR A 35 5.07 -5.25 0.68
N LEU A 36 5.80 -5.25 -0.44
CA LEU A 36 6.83 -4.26 -0.68
C LEU A 36 6.24 -2.85 -0.88
N SER A 37 5.00 -2.72 -1.38
CA SER A 37 4.32 -1.43 -1.44
C SER A 37 4.03 -0.89 -0.05
N ASP A 38 3.63 -1.73 0.91
CA ASP A 38 3.39 -1.29 2.30
C ASP A 38 4.66 -0.65 2.88
N VAL A 39 5.82 -1.29 2.72
CA VAL A 39 7.11 -0.75 3.16
C VAL A 39 7.40 0.59 2.49
N ARG A 40 7.17 0.68 1.17
CA ARG A 40 7.43 1.90 0.39
C ARG A 40 6.48 3.05 0.71
N ILE A 41 5.21 2.75 1.01
CA ILE A 41 4.21 3.74 1.43
C ILE A 41 4.60 4.29 2.79
N ASN A 42 4.89 3.42 3.77
CA ASN A 42 5.32 3.83 5.10
C ASN A 42 6.57 4.73 5.06
N ARG A 43 7.54 4.38 4.20
CA ARG A 43 8.71 5.22 3.95
C ARG A 43 8.35 6.56 3.33
N ALA A 44 7.56 6.55 2.25
CA ALA A 44 7.27 7.75 1.47
C ALA A 44 6.45 8.79 2.26
N PHE A 45 5.57 8.32 3.14
CA PHE A 45 4.75 9.16 4.01
C PHE A 45 5.38 9.41 5.39
N ASN A 46 6.58 8.88 5.66
CA ASN A 46 7.25 8.96 6.96
C ASN A 46 6.34 8.54 8.12
N VAL A 47 5.62 7.42 7.96
CA VAL A 47 4.70 6.88 8.99
C VAL A 47 5.48 6.51 10.25
N HIS A 48 6.71 6.01 10.09
CA HIS A 48 7.63 5.78 11.18
C HIS A 48 8.80 6.78 11.11
N ASP A 49 9.21 7.33 12.26
CA ASP A 49 10.34 8.24 12.32
C ASP A 49 11.66 7.46 12.24
N VAL A 50 12.38 7.62 11.14
CA VAL A 50 13.59 6.85 10.79
C VAL A 50 14.88 7.58 11.24
N GLN A 51 14.78 8.65 12.03
CA GLN A 51 15.86 9.61 12.32
C GLN A 51 17.14 9.08 13.01
N SER A 52 17.35 7.77 13.14
CA SER A 52 18.53 7.21 13.82
C SER A 52 18.98 5.83 13.31
N VAL A 53 18.63 5.43 12.09
CA VAL A 53 19.05 4.12 11.55
C VAL A 53 20.47 4.23 10.97
N SER A 54 21.50 4.01 11.80
CA SER A 54 22.90 4.14 11.37
C SER A 54 23.45 2.94 10.60
N ASP A 55 22.83 1.76 10.68
CA ASP A 55 23.44 0.51 10.19
C ASP A 55 22.49 -0.44 9.44
N VAL A 56 21.20 -0.11 9.30
CA VAL A 56 20.18 -0.96 8.66
C VAL A 56 19.56 -0.21 7.49
N SER A 57 19.18 -0.89 6.39
CA SER A 57 18.43 -0.23 5.32
C SER A 57 17.10 0.30 5.88
N GLU A 58 16.71 1.53 5.51
CA GLU A 58 15.43 2.13 5.95
C GLU A 58 14.25 1.18 5.68
N ASP A 59 14.28 0.47 4.56
CA ASP A 59 13.24 -0.51 4.17
C ASP A 59 13.16 -1.68 5.15
N LEU A 60 14.31 -2.18 5.64
CA LEU A 60 14.33 -3.26 6.63
C LEU A 60 13.91 -2.76 8.03
N PHE A 61 14.27 -1.51 8.39
CA PHE A 61 13.78 -0.89 9.62
C PHE A 61 12.25 -0.77 9.60
N ILE A 62 11.68 -0.26 8.51
CA ILE A 62 10.24 -0.12 8.33
C ILE A 62 9.55 -1.48 8.32
N LEU A 63 10.11 -2.47 7.59
CA LEU A 63 9.56 -3.83 7.61
C LEU A 63 9.52 -4.40 9.04
N ASN A 64 10.58 -4.21 9.82
CA ASN A 64 10.60 -4.65 11.22
C ASN A 64 9.53 -3.94 12.06
N LYS A 65 9.31 -2.63 11.85
CA LYS A 65 8.24 -1.90 12.54
C LYS A 65 6.85 -2.42 12.18
N LEU A 66 6.61 -2.73 10.92
CA LEU A 66 5.34 -3.33 10.47
C LEU A 66 5.13 -4.73 11.05
N ILE A 67 6.19 -5.54 11.13
CA ILE A 67 6.14 -6.86 11.78
C ILE A 67 5.83 -6.72 13.27
N GLU A 68 6.55 -5.85 13.99
CA GLU A 68 6.32 -5.57 15.41
C GLU A 68 4.88 -5.12 15.68
N GLN A 69 4.37 -4.17 14.88
CA GLN A 69 2.99 -3.68 15.02
C GLN A 69 1.97 -4.80 14.86
N LYS A 70 2.09 -5.65 13.82
CA LYS A 70 1.17 -6.78 13.63
C LYS A 70 1.23 -7.79 14.76
N LEU A 71 2.42 -8.10 15.27
CA LEU A 71 2.58 -9.00 16.42
C LEU A 71 1.94 -8.40 17.68
N ILE A 72 2.14 -7.11 17.95
CA ILE A 72 1.54 -6.43 19.09
C ILE A 72 0.02 -6.45 18.99
N ILE A 73 -0.56 -6.09 17.83
CA ILE A 73 -2.00 -6.12 17.57
C ILE A 73 -2.57 -7.52 17.85
N GLN A 74 -1.89 -8.58 17.38
CA GLN A 74 -2.32 -9.96 17.63
C GLN A 74 -2.28 -10.34 19.13
N MET A 75 -1.33 -9.79 19.88
CA MET A 75 -1.15 -10.10 21.31
C MET A 75 -2.14 -9.36 22.22
N ILE A 76 -2.82 -8.33 21.72
CA ILE A 76 -3.74 -7.54 22.51
C ILE A 76 -5.07 -8.31 22.64
N GLU A 77 -5.45 -8.61 23.88
CA GLU A 77 -6.67 -9.37 24.20
C GLU A 77 -7.96 -8.52 24.19
N SER A 78 -7.83 -7.20 24.05
CA SER A 78 -8.94 -6.23 24.15
C SER A 78 -8.95 -5.23 23.00
N ASP A 79 -10.13 -4.90 22.46
CA ASP A 79 -10.23 -3.89 21.40
C ASP A 79 -9.59 -2.56 21.79
N ILE A 80 -8.59 -2.11 21.02
CA ILE A 80 -8.04 -0.76 21.13
C ILE A 80 -8.89 0.17 20.30
N ILE A 81 -9.55 1.12 20.97
CA ILE A 81 -10.33 2.17 20.32
C ILE A 81 -9.44 3.40 20.18
N ILE A 82 -8.94 3.64 18.96
CA ILE A 82 -8.23 4.87 18.62
C ILE A 82 -9.28 5.94 18.23
N PRO A 83 -9.33 7.10 18.91
CA PRO A 83 -10.25 8.15 18.53
C PRO A 83 -9.99 8.64 17.10
N GLU A 84 -11.05 8.78 16.31
CA GLU A 84 -10.98 9.19 14.91
C GLU A 84 -10.19 10.50 14.72
N LYS A 85 -10.38 11.49 15.60
CA LYS A 85 -9.69 12.78 15.53
C LYS A 85 -8.16 12.63 15.65
N ASP A 86 -7.69 11.66 16.44
CA ASP A 86 -6.27 11.49 16.74
C ASP A 86 -5.60 10.87 15.52
N LEU A 87 -6.26 9.87 14.92
CA LEU A 87 -5.86 9.26 13.67
C LEU A 87 -5.82 10.29 12.52
N GLU A 88 -6.86 11.10 12.34
CA GLU A 88 -6.88 12.18 11.35
C GLU A 88 -5.76 13.20 11.57
N THR A 89 -5.44 13.49 12.83
CA THR A 89 -4.39 14.45 13.18
C THR A 89 -3.01 13.94 12.76
N GLU A 90 -2.72 12.66 12.94
CA GLU A 90 -1.44 12.08 12.50
C GLU A 90 -1.32 12.01 10.98
N VAL A 91 -2.38 11.60 10.28
CA VAL A 91 -2.41 11.59 8.80
C VAL A 91 -2.24 13.02 8.25
N ARG A 92 -2.90 14.01 8.87
CA ARG A 92 -2.74 15.41 8.50
C ARG A 92 -1.31 15.90 8.73
N LYS A 93 -0.70 15.62 9.88
CA LYS A 93 0.71 15.98 10.14
C LYS A 93 1.66 15.37 9.11
N ALA A 94 1.46 14.10 8.75
CA ALA A 94 2.29 13.42 7.75
C ALA A 94 2.20 14.08 6.37
N THR A 95 0.98 14.42 5.94
CA THR A 95 0.75 15.05 4.63
C THR A 95 1.12 16.54 4.59
N GLU A 96 0.96 17.28 5.69
CA GLU A 96 1.40 18.67 5.83
C GLU A 96 2.92 18.79 5.73
N LYS A 97 3.67 17.89 6.40
CA LYS A 97 5.14 17.82 6.31
C LYS A 97 5.63 17.60 4.88
N LEU A 98 4.90 16.84 4.08
CA LEU A 98 5.24 16.57 2.68
C LEU A 98 4.85 17.72 1.73
N GLY A 99 3.78 18.44 2.05
CA GLY A 99 3.19 19.47 1.22
C GLY A 99 2.29 18.91 0.11
N ASN A 100 1.28 19.70 -0.28
CA ASN A 100 0.18 19.29 -1.17
C ASN A 100 0.64 18.65 -2.49
N VAL A 101 1.62 19.24 -3.18
CA VAL A 101 2.11 18.74 -4.47
C VAL A 101 2.73 17.35 -4.33
N ARG A 102 3.56 17.15 -3.29
CA ARG A 102 4.23 15.87 -3.05
C ARG A 102 3.22 14.80 -2.63
N THR A 103 2.30 15.15 -1.74
CA THR A 103 1.21 14.25 -1.30
C THR A 103 0.39 13.75 -2.49
N ARG A 104 -0.07 14.64 -3.38
CA ARG A 104 -0.82 14.24 -4.59
C ARG A 104 -0.03 13.31 -5.50
N ARG A 105 1.27 13.58 -5.68
CA ARG A 105 2.15 12.71 -6.48
C ARG A 105 2.26 11.32 -5.84
N LEU A 106 2.43 11.22 -4.52
CA LEU A 106 2.54 9.95 -3.83
C LEU A 106 1.23 9.16 -3.89
N PHE A 107 0.08 9.81 -3.70
CA PHE A 107 -1.24 9.19 -3.90
C PHE A 107 -1.40 8.61 -5.30
N ALA A 108 -1.08 9.38 -6.34
CA ALA A 108 -1.14 8.89 -7.71
C ALA A 108 -0.14 7.74 -7.98
N MET A 109 1.05 7.81 -7.40
CA MET A 109 2.11 6.81 -7.61
C MET A 109 1.77 5.46 -6.97
N PHE A 110 1.15 5.46 -5.79
CA PHE A 110 0.79 4.24 -5.08
C PHE A 110 -0.66 3.80 -5.35
N GLY A 111 -1.45 4.61 -6.04
CA GLY A 111 -2.88 4.32 -6.26
C GLY A 111 -3.69 4.33 -4.97
N ILE A 112 -3.25 5.10 -3.97
CA ILE A 112 -3.90 5.21 -2.65
C ILE A 112 -4.51 6.60 -2.47
N GLY A 113 -5.59 6.67 -1.71
CA GLY A 113 -6.20 7.91 -1.25
C GLY A 113 -5.97 8.17 0.22
N TRP A 114 -6.78 9.08 0.76
CA TRP A 114 -6.71 9.48 2.16
C TRP A 114 -7.07 8.35 3.12
N GLU A 115 -8.13 7.59 2.81
CA GLU A 115 -8.60 6.49 3.67
C GLU A 115 -7.60 5.33 3.69
N GLU A 116 -7.00 5.01 2.55
CA GLU A 116 -5.98 3.96 2.49
C GLU A 116 -4.70 4.37 3.24
N LEU A 117 -4.30 5.64 3.16
CA LEU A 117 -3.19 6.15 3.97
C LEU A 117 -3.49 6.05 5.48
N ARG A 118 -4.75 6.32 5.86
CA ARG A 118 -5.22 6.30 7.24
C ARG A 118 -5.05 4.92 7.88
N GLU A 119 -5.22 3.83 7.13
CA GLU A 119 -5.03 2.46 7.62
C GLU A 119 -3.60 2.20 8.13
N TYR A 120 -2.59 2.88 7.59
CA TYR A 120 -1.20 2.71 8.04
C TYR A 120 -0.90 3.36 9.40
N PHE A 121 -1.83 4.16 9.95
CA PHE A 121 -1.70 4.80 11.26
C PHE A 121 -2.57 4.13 12.34
N ARG A 122 -3.29 3.05 12.01
CA ARG A 122 -4.07 2.25 12.96
C ARG A 122 -3.21 1.17 13.61
#